data_AF-A0A8H5ZXV6-F1
#
_entry.id   AF-A0A8H5ZXV6-F1
#
_cell.length_a   1.000
_cell.length_b   1.000
_cell.length_c   1.000
_cell.angle_alpha   90.00
_cell.angle_beta   90.00
_cell.angle_gamma   90.00
#
_symmetry.space_group_name_H-M   'P 1'
#
loop_
_entity.id
_entity.type
_entity.pdbx_description
1 polymer ?
#
loop_
_entity_poly.entity_id
_entity_poly.type
_entity_poly.pdbx_seq_one_letter_code
_entity_poly.pdbx_strand_id
1 'polypeptide(L)'
;MIGYFTKHKFHLLNLTEARDDWDEQVEPQWFSSPGHQFMGVVKTACPPESPARATNMTIGDADQLYKTYIKGFVRNFNLSTDLCTTPATTTTPTPTCDGETKPTPSSGAAFPLAASSQQITGKRLHRQRLVLLTNATLNYEKTSILSKNAQDTYKPTIHFNASSFAHHHFNFGFTEFWPCEPSHCPFYNGVLGVKPPISLTEQLKSKYLVDATIFREWHDSRLFACRHVVPLDNRVPLDNWYDDLYSLMAYFIGTGKLSKNEQEGYMPSHDFEARMIASQSRDRAKKVLRDEDIEVYMLLLLLEYGWVLDDNRDTIEYMGDGGELDRFVLHY
;
A
#
# COMPACT_ATOMS: atom_id res chain seq x y z
N MET A 1 5.59 18.53 27.63
CA MET A 1 5.26 18.25 26.22
C MET A 1 3.91 17.55 26.04
N ILE A 2 3.47 16.66 26.96
CA ILE A 2 2.13 16.04 26.93
C ILE A 2 1.00 17.05 27.24
N GLY A 3 1.22 18.02 28.14
CA GLY A 3 0.23 19.06 28.47
C GLY A 3 -0.13 20.03 27.33
N TYR A 4 0.62 20.06 26.23
CA TYR A 4 0.26 20.84 25.03
C TYR A 4 -0.70 20.09 24.11
N PHE A 5 -0.77 18.75 24.18
CA PHE A 5 -1.69 17.96 23.37
C PHE A 5 -3.15 18.08 23.83
N THR A 6 -3.38 18.39 25.11
CA THR A 6 -4.71 18.45 25.73
C THR A 6 -5.23 19.87 25.95
N LYS A 7 -4.38 20.90 25.87
CA LYS A 7 -4.71 22.31 26.20
C LYS A 7 -5.85 22.92 25.38
N HIS A 8 -6.16 22.34 24.21
CA HIS A 8 -7.30 22.70 23.36
C HIS A 8 -8.22 21.51 23.03
N LYS A 9 -8.08 20.39 23.76
CA LYS A 9 -8.94 19.20 23.66
C LYS A 9 -9.96 19.11 24.80
N PHE A 10 -10.44 20.25 25.29
CA PHE A 10 -11.52 20.29 26.30
C PHE A 10 -12.77 19.50 25.87
N HIS A 11 -13.04 19.41 24.57
CA HIS A 11 -14.12 18.60 23.99
C HIS A 11 -13.92 17.08 24.11
N LEU A 12 -12.71 16.59 24.40
CA LEU A 12 -12.42 15.17 24.64
C LEU A 12 -12.42 14.82 26.14
N LEU A 13 -12.35 15.82 27.02
CA LEU A 13 -12.34 15.65 28.48
C LEU A 13 -13.66 16.07 29.13
N ASN A 14 -14.51 16.82 28.43
CA ASN A 14 -15.81 17.22 28.92
C ASN A 14 -16.85 16.12 28.65
N LEU A 15 -16.81 15.05 29.44
CA LEU A 15 -17.83 13.98 29.42
C LEU A 15 -19.24 14.49 29.80
N THR A 16 -19.34 15.70 30.37
CA THR A 16 -20.59 16.36 30.74
C THR A 16 -21.14 17.30 29.67
N GLU A 17 -20.35 17.64 28.64
CA GLU A 17 -20.77 18.36 27.43
C GLU A 17 -20.45 17.53 26.17
N ALA A 18 -20.61 16.20 26.26
CA ALA A 18 -20.86 15.46 25.03
C ALA A 18 -22.10 16.12 24.41
N ARG A 19 -21.92 16.83 23.28
CA ARG A 19 -23.07 17.31 22.49
C ARG A 19 -24.02 16.12 22.37
N ASP A 20 -25.26 16.27 22.83
CA ASP A 20 -26.35 15.29 22.72
C ASP A 20 -26.74 14.97 21.26
N ASP A 21 -25.86 15.27 20.31
CA ASP A 21 -25.99 15.11 18.86
C ASP A 21 -24.80 14.31 18.30
N TRP A 22 -24.18 13.46 19.13
CA TRP A 22 -23.56 12.26 18.59
C TRP A 22 -24.74 11.36 18.21
N ASP A 23 -24.95 11.20 16.90
CA ASP A 23 -25.85 10.24 16.26
C ASP A 23 -26.21 9.12 17.24
N GLU A 24 -27.51 8.99 17.55
CA GLU A 24 -28.08 7.89 18.35
C GLU A 24 -27.20 6.66 18.23
N GLN A 25 -26.51 6.32 19.33
CA GLN A 25 -25.46 5.31 19.35
C GLN A 25 -25.90 4.05 18.60
N VAL A 26 -25.52 3.96 17.33
CA VAL A 26 -25.63 2.71 16.60
C VAL A 26 -24.48 1.88 17.13
N GLU A 27 -24.79 1.07 18.14
CA GLU A 27 -23.89 0.03 18.61
C GLU A 27 -23.35 -0.68 17.37
N PRO A 28 -22.04 -0.71 17.12
CA PRO A 28 -21.48 -1.25 15.89
C PRO A 28 -21.87 -2.72 15.81
N GLN A 29 -22.86 -3.02 14.98
CA GLN A 29 -23.35 -4.37 14.79
C GLN A 29 -22.33 -5.13 13.95
N TRP A 30 -21.90 -6.29 14.44
CA TRP A 30 -21.18 -7.24 13.62
C TRP A 30 -22.12 -7.71 12.52
N PHE A 31 -21.75 -7.45 11.27
CA PHE A 31 -22.49 -7.96 10.13
C PHE A 31 -21.71 -9.10 9.48
N SER A 32 -22.38 -10.22 9.25
CA SER A 32 -21.80 -11.36 8.55
C SER A 32 -21.85 -11.06 7.05
N SER A 33 -20.68 -11.02 6.41
CA SER A 33 -20.58 -10.84 4.96
C SER A 33 -19.65 -11.86 4.28
N PRO A 34 -19.75 -13.17 4.58
CA PRO A 34 -18.99 -14.19 3.89
C PRO A 34 -19.37 -14.24 2.40
N GLY A 35 -18.41 -14.53 1.53
CA GLY A 35 -18.63 -14.66 0.08
C GLY A 35 -18.79 -13.35 -0.70
N HIS A 36 -18.93 -12.20 -0.04
CA HIS A 36 -18.97 -10.90 -0.72
C HIS A 36 -17.56 -10.38 -1.05
N GLN A 37 -17.42 -9.66 -2.16
CA GLN A 37 -16.15 -9.00 -2.50
C GLN A 37 -15.81 -7.91 -1.47
N PHE A 38 -14.53 -7.81 -1.11
CA PHE A 38 -14.02 -6.85 -0.13
C PHE A 38 -14.53 -5.41 -0.38
N MET A 39 -14.38 -4.90 -1.60
CA MET A 39 -14.86 -3.56 -1.96
C MET A 39 -16.40 -3.43 -1.96
N GLY A 40 -17.13 -4.53 -2.14
CA GLY A 40 -18.59 -4.54 -2.03
C GLY A 40 -19.07 -4.20 -0.62
N VAL A 41 -18.27 -4.54 0.39
CA VAL A 41 -18.53 -4.27 1.80
C VAL A 41 -17.93 -2.92 2.20
N VAL A 42 -16.62 -2.75 2.01
CA VAL A 42 -15.87 -1.64 2.61
C VAL A 42 -16.21 -0.28 2.00
N LYS A 43 -16.70 -0.23 0.76
CA LYS A 43 -17.18 1.02 0.16
C LYS A 43 -18.29 1.70 0.98
N THR A 44 -19.00 0.95 1.81
CA THR A 44 -20.05 1.52 2.66
C THR A 44 -19.49 2.45 3.74
N ALA A 45 -18.25 2.21 4.19
CA ALA A 45 -17.52 3.06 5.12
C ALA A 45 -16.91 4.31 4.47
N CYS A 46 -16.92 4.39 3.13
CA CYS A 46 -16.44 5.55 2.40
C CYS A 46 -17.53 6.63 2.27
N PRO A 47 -17.14 7.92 2.18
CA PRO A 47 -18.08 9.02 1.97
C PRO A 47 -18.96 8.82 0.72
N PRO A 48 -20.24 9.26 0.72
CA PRO A 48 -21.15 9.02 -0.41
C PRO A 48 -20.67 9.62 -1.74
N GLU A 49 -19.92 10.71 -1.70
CA GLU A 49 -19.31 11.40 -2.84
C GLU A 49 -17.97 10.80 -3.29
N SER A 50 -17.44 9.80 -2.57
CA SER A 50 -16.16 9.19 -2.87
C SER A 50 -16.20 8.36 -4.16
N PRO A 51 -15.07 8.23 -4.88
CA PRO A 51 -14.95 7.33 -6.03
C PRO A 51 -15.41 5.90 -5.78
N ALA A 52 -15.20 5.35 -4.58
CA ALA A 52 -15.63 4.01 -4.18
C ALA A 52 -17.14 3.80 -4.15
N ARG A 53 -17.92 4.88 -4.10
CA ARG A 53 -19.39 4.86 -4.20
C ARG A 53 -19.91 5.40 -5.53
N ALA A 54 -19.07 6.00 -6.35
CA ALA A 54 -19.45 6.55 -7.65
C ALA A 54 -19.73 5.43 -8.67
N THR A 55 -20.93 5.45 -9.27
CA THR A 55 -21.35 4.48 -10.29
C THR A 55 -20.85 4.81 -11.70
N ASN A 56 -20.51 6.07 -11.97
CA ASN A 56 -20.16 6.60 -13.30
C ASN A 56 -18.73 7.16 -13.35
N MET A 57 -17.82 6.74 -12.46
CA MET A 57 -16.42 7.18 -12.48
C MET A 57 -15.54 6.15 -13.17
N THR A 58 -14.70 6.59 -14.10
CA THR A 58 -13.70 5.72 -14.73
C THR A 58 -12.42 5.66 -13.91
N ILE A 59 -11.58 4.65 -14.16
CA ILE A 59 -10.25 4.53 -13.53
C ILE A 59 -9.37 5.74 -13.89
N GLY A 60 -9.44 6.20 -15.13
CA GLY A 60 -8.72 7.40 -15.58
C GLY A 60 -9.13 8.68 -14.85
N ASP A 61 -10.41 8.82 -14.49
CA ASP A 61 -10.89 9.97 -13.71
C ASP A 61 -10.38 9.90 -12.26
N ALA A 62 -10.38 8.71 -11.66
CA ALA A 62 -9.84 8.52 -10.32
C ALA A 62 -8.32 8.75 -10.28
N ASP A 63 -7.58 8.30 -11.29
CA ASP A 63 -6.14 8.53 -11.44
C ASP A 63 -5.79 10.02 -11.40
N GLN A 64 -6.60 10.88 -12.01
CA GLN A 64 -6.36 12.33 -12.02
C GLN A 64 -6.36 12.96 -10.61
N LEU A 65 -7.02 12.32 -9.63
CA LEU A 65 -7.08 12.81 -8.25
C LEU A 65 -5.71 12.77 -7.55
N TYR A 66 -4.82 11.86 -7.94
CA TYR A 66 -3.58 11.60 -7.20
C TYR A 66 -2.36 11.27 -8.06
N LYS A 67 -2.50 11.10 -9.38
CA LYS A 67 -1.40 10.98 -10.33
C LYS A 67 -1.10 12.32 -11.02
N THR A 68 0.09 12.43 -11.57
CA THR A 68 0.51 13.59 -12.38
C THR A 68 -0.21 13.60 -13.73
N TYR A 69 -0.32 14.79 -14.34
CA TYR A 69 -0.89 14.97 -15.68
C TYR A 69 -0.15 14.20 -16.78
N ILE A 70 1.11 13.85 -16.50
CA ILE A 70 2.02 13.17 -17.42
C ILE A 70 1.77 11.64 -17.46
N LYS A 71 0.85 11.11 -16.62
CA LYS A 71 0.66 9.67 -16.35
C LYS A 71 1.93 9.02 -15.76
N GLY A 72 1.77 8.00 -14.90
CA GLY A 72 2.90 7.19 -14.43
C GLY A 72 3.47 7.53 -13.05
N PHE A 73 3.12 8.67 -12.44
CA PHE A 73 3.68 9.09 -11.14
C PHE A 73 2.59 9.53 -10.16
N VAL A 74 2.69 9.03 -8.94
CA VAL A 74 1.83 9.47 -7.81
C VAL A 74 2.30 10.84 -7.33
N ARG A 75 1.42 11.85 -7.43
CA ARG A 75 1.63 13.20 -6.86
C ARG A 75 1.07 13.33 -5.44
N ASN A 76 0.04 12.55 -5.10
CA ASN A 76 -0.58 12.58 -3.78
C ASN A 76 -0.65 11.17 -3.20
N PHE A 77 0.32 10.85 -2.33
CA PHE A 77 0.45 9.53 -1.73
C PHE A 77 -0.69 9.18 -0.75
N ASN A 78 -1.20 10.17 -0.03
CA ASN A 78 -2.31 9.94 0.90
C ASN A 78 -3.58 9.53 0.15
N LEU A 79 -3.87 10.18 -0.97
CA LEU A 79 -5.00 9.78 -1.83
C LEU A 79 -4.72 8.48 -2.58
N SER A 80 -3.47 8.20 -3.00
CA SER A 80 -3.16 6.94 -3.70
C SER A 80 -3.42 5.71 -2.83
N THR A 81 -3.16 5.85 -1.52
CA THR A 81 -3.32 4.78 -0.52
C THR A 81 -4.71 4.74 0.13
N ASP A 82 -5.57 5.73 -0.13
CA ASP A 82 -6.93 5.76 0.40
C ASP A 82 -7.82 4.80 -0.38
N LEU A 83 -8.36 3.79 0.30
CA LEU A 83 -9.26 2.80 -0.30
C LEU A 83 -10.49 3.44 -0.95
N CYS A 84 -10.98 4.56 -0.42
CA CYS A 84 -12.18 5.24 -0.88
C CYS A 84 -12.04 5.92 -2.24
N THR A 85 -10.82 5.98 -2.77
CA THR A 85 -10.53 6.52 -4.09
C THR A 85 -10.55 5.46 -5.20
N THR A 86 -10.76 4.18 -4.85
CA THR A 86 -10.89 3.07 -5.82
C THR A 86 -12.30 3.04 -6.42
N PRO A 87 -12.50 3.24 -7.74
CA PRO A 87 -13.84 3.29 -8.34
C PRO A 87 -14.68 2.03 -8.14
N ALA A 88 -16.00 2.20 -8.01
CA ALA A 88 -16.96 1.10 -7.89
C ALA A 88 -17.20 0.31 -9.19
N THR A 89 -16.77 0.85 -10.34
CA THR A 89 -17.12 0.39 -11.70
C THR A 89 -16.53 -0.96 -12.11
N THR A 90 -15.85 -1.69 -11.22
CA THR A 90 -15.57 -3.11 -11.45
C THR A 90 -16.83 -3.95 -11.20
N THR A 91 -17.83 -3.83 -12.08
CA THR A 91 -18.75 -4.95 -12.32
C THR A 91 -17.93 -6.09 -12.93
N THR A 92 -17.30 -6.88 -12.06
CA THR A 92 -16.83 -8.21 -12.42
C THR A 92 -17.82 -9.21 -11.85
N PRO A 93 -18.26 -10.21 -12.63
CA PRO A 93 -19.12 -11.27 -12.12
C PRO A 93 -18.47 -11.90 -10.89
N THR A 94 -19.28 -12.08 -9.85
CA THR A 94 -19.00 -12.83 -8.63
C THR A 94 -18.37 -14.18 -8.97
N PRO A 95 -17.25 -14.58 -8.33
CA PRO A 95 -17.07 -15.98 -8.01
C PRO A 95 -18.02 -16.28 -6.83
N THR A 96 -19.24 -16.74 -7.12
CA THR A 96 -20.15 -17.30 -6.12
C THR A 96 -19.59 -18.63 -5.64
N CYS A 97 -19.14 -18.69 -4.39
CA CYS A 97 -19.03 -19.96 -3.66
C CYS A 97 -20.42 -20.37 -3.15
N ASP A 98 -21.40 -20.53 -4.05
CA ASP A 98 -22.72 -21.00 -3.67
C ASP A 98 -22.71 -22.52 -3.63
N GLY A 99 -22.49 -23.06 -2.44
CA GLY A 99 -22.47 -24.48 -2.15
C GLY A 99 -22.61 -24.80 -0.66
N GLU A 100 -23.33 -23.99 0.11
CA GLU A 100 -23.70 -24.37 1.49
C GLU A 100 -24.98 -25.21 1.50
N THR A 101 -24.85 -26.53 1.30
CA THR A 101 -25.76 -27.44 1.99
C THR A 101 -25.33 -27.50 3.45
N LYS A 102 -26.08 -26.80 4.29
CA LYS A 102 -25.96 -26.73 5.76
C LYS A 102 -25.87 -28.12 6.40
N PRO A 103 -24.75 -28.53 7.03
CA PRO A 103 -24.73 -29.69 7.91
C PRO A 103 -25.11 -29.24 9.33
N THR A 104 -26.09 -29.92 9.91
CA THR A 104 -26.42 -29.88 11.35
C THR A 104 -25.19 -30.16 12.23
N PRO A 105 -25.12 -29.59 13.44
CA PRO A 105 -23.93 -29.64 14.27
C PRO A 105 -23.82 -31.00 14.98
N SER A 106 -22.80 -31.78 14.64
CA SER A 106 -22.28 -32.84 15.51
C SER A 106 -20.78 -32.66 15.69
N SER A 107 -20.42 -32.33 16.93
CA SER A 107 -19.14 -32.54 17.61
C SER A 107 -17.86 -32.71 16.76
N GLY A 108 -16.97 -31.73 16.86
CA GLY A 108 -15.51 -31.91 16.89
C GLY A 108 -14.88 -32.54 15.64
N ALA A 109 -14.63 -31.73 14.60
CA ALA A 109 -13.59 -32.01 13.61
C ALA A 109 -13.19 -30.71 12.89
N ALA A 110 -11.90 -30.62 12.55
CA ALA A 110 -11.22 -29.49 11.93
C ALA A 110 -11.96 -28.92 10.71
N PHE A 111 -11.99 -27.59 10.61
CA PHE A 111 -12.49 -26.84 9.45
C PHE A 111 -11.70 -27.21 8.18
N PRO A 112 -12.30 -27.86 7.17
CA PRO A 112 -11.69 -27.97 5.85
C PRO A 112 -12.11 -26.73 5.04
N LEU A 113 -11.15 -25.87 4.71
CA LEU A 113 -11.34 -24.81 3.70
C LEU A 113 -11.39 -25.46 2.30
N ALA A 114 -12.49 -26.11 1.97
CA ALA A 114 -12.78 -26.55 0.61
C ALA A 114 -13.38 -25.38 -0.17
N ALA A 115 -12.54 -24.59 -0.84
CA ALA A 115 -13.00 -23.61 -1.82
C ALA A 115 -13.57 -24.33 -3.05
N SER A 116 -14.87 -24.22 -3.29
CA SER A 116 -15.54 -24.73 -4.48
C SER A 116 -15.04 -24.00 -5.74
N SER A 117 -14.85 -24.77 -6.81
CA SER A 117 -14.19 -24.42 -8.06
C SER A 117 -14.95 -23.43 -8.96
N GLN A 118 -14.90 -22.13 -8.66
CA GLN A 118 -14.94 -21.09 -9.70
C GLN A 118 -13.54 -20.52 -9.85
N GLN A 119 -12.94 -20.68 -11.05
CA GLN A 119 -11.55 -20.32 -11.36
C GLN A 119 -11.28 -18.84 -11.09
N ILE A 120 -10.73 -18.52 -9.92
CA ILE A 120 -9.99 -17.28 -9.71
C ILE A 120 -8.77 -17.37 -10.62
N THR A 121 -8.80 -16.69 -11.77
CA THR A 121 -7.62 -16.59 -12.62
C THR A 121 -6.57 -15.80 -11.83
N GLY A 122 -5.42 -16.41 -11.50
CA GLY A 122 -4.36 -15.80 -10.67
C GLY A 122 -3.87 -14.42 -11.14
N LYS A 123 -4.22 -14.02 -12.37
CA LYS A 123 -4.04 -12.69 -12.97
C LYS A 123 -4.69 -11.53 -12.18
N ARG A 124 -5.64 -11.82 -11.28
CA ARG A 124 -6.39 -10.80 -10.53
C ARG A 124 -5.84 -10.47 -9.15
N LEU A 125 -4.91 -11.26 -8.64
CA LEU A 125 -4.36 -11.05 -7.30
C LEU A 125 -3.16 -10.09 -7.35
N HIS A 126 -3.09 -9.15 -6.41
CA HIS A 126 -2.13 -8.03 -6.41
C HIS A 126 -0.67 -8.47 -6.57
N ARG A 127 -0.18 -9.36 -5.70
CA ARG A 127 1.22 -9.81 -5.70
C ARG A 127 1.54 -10.71 -6.90
N GLN A 128 0.57 -11.53 -7.32
CA GLN A 128 0.69 -12.40 -8.48
C GLN A 128 0.80 -11.56 -9.76
N ARG A 129 0.01 -10.48 -9.86
CA ARG A 129 0.10 -9.53 -10.97
C ARG A 129 1.47 -8.86 -11.01
N LEU A 130 2.04 -8.45 -9.88
CA LEU A 130 3.40 -7.91 -9.82
C LEU A 130 4.43 -8.89 -10.40
N VAL A 131 4.36 -10.18 -10.02
CA VAL A 131 5.24 -11.22 -10.58
C VAL A 131 5.01 -11.41 -12.08
N LEU A 132 3.76 -11.43 -12.53
CA LEU A 132 3.43 -11.60 -13.94
C LEU A 132 3.94 -10.44 -14.82
N LEU A 133 3.89 -9.21 -14.30
CA LEU A 133 4.42 -8.01 -14.96
C LEU A 133 5.94 -8.07 -15.04
N THR A 134 6.60 -8.26 -13.91
CA THR A 134 8.06 -8.29 -13.82
C THR A 134 8.70 -9.47 -14.56
N ASN A 135 7.95 -10.54 -14.82
CA ASN A 135 8.39 -11.70 -15.61
C ASN A 135 7.97 -11.62 -17.10
N ALA A 136 7.44 -10.49 -17.57
CA ALA A 136 7.03 -10.26 -18.96
C ALA A 136 6.00 -11.27 -19.53
N THR A 137 5.23 -11.92 -18.65
CA THR A 137 4.26 -12.96 -19.04
C THR A 137 2.90 -12.38 -19.46
N LEU A 138 2.62 -11.14 -19.10
CA LEU A 138 1.47 -10.41 -19.60
C LEU A 138 1.86 -9.75 -20.93
N ASN A 139 1.21 -10.16 -22.02
CA ASN A 139 1.49 -9.66 -23.36
C ASN A 139 1.00 -8.20 -23.50
N TYR A 140 1.84 -7.25 -23.08
CA TYR A 140 1.63 -5.82 -23.25
C TYR A 140 2.75 -5.27 -24.12
N GLU A 141 2.54 -5.28 -25.44
CA GLU A 141 3.54 -4.83 -26.41
C GLU A 141 3.70 -3.30 -26.47
N LYS A 142 2.75 -2.52 -25.92
CA LYS A 142 2.73 -1.07 -26.05
C LYS A 142 2.22 -0.41 -24.79
N THR A 143 3.14 0.20 -24.05
CA THR A 143 2.80 0.86 -22.80
C THR A 143 3.44 2.21 -22.72
N SER A 144 2.78 3.17 -22.07
CA SER A 144 3.26 4.52 -22.08
C SER A 144 4.32 4.74 -21.01
N ILE A 145 5.52 5.13 -21.41
CA ILE A 145 6.55 5.66 -20.50
C ILE A 145 6.87 7.10 -20.87
N LEU A 146 7.59 7.79 -20.01
CA LEU A 146 8.11 9.10 -20.35
C LEU A 146 9.34 9.00 -21.24
N SER A 147 9.44 9.94 -22.16
CA SER A 147 10.65 10.19 -22.94
C SER A 147 11.00 11.68 -22.87
N LYS A 148 12.29 11.97 -22.91
CA LYS A 148 12.83 13.32 -22.89
C LYS A 148 13.07 13.80 -24.31
N ASN A 149 12.43 14.92 -24.67
CA ASN A 149 12.59 15.55 -25.98
C ASN A 149 13.87 16.41 -26.04
N ALA A 150 14.23 16.86 -27.25
CA ALA A 150 15.37 17.76 -27.49
C ALA A 150 15.30 19.10 -26.72
N GLN A 151 14.10 19.53 -26.33
CA GLN A 151 13.84 20.75 -25.55
C GLN A 151 13.87 20.53 -24.03
N ASP A 152 14.37 19.37 -23.56
CA ASP A 152 14.40 19.01 -22.12
C ASP A 152 13.00 18.92 -21.48
N THR A 153 11.99 18.63 -22.29
CA THR A 153 10.60 18.43 -21.83
C THR A 153 10.24 16.95 -21.89
N TYR A 154 9.52 16.46 -20.88
CA TYR A 154 9.00 15.10 -20.85
C TYR A 154 7.70 14.98 -21.64
N LYS A 155 7.60 13.95 -22.49
CA LYS A 155 6.37 13.56 -23.17
C LYS A 155 6.16 12.05 -23.07
N PRO A 156 4.90 11.59 -22.90
CA PRO A 156 4.60 10.17 -22.93
C PRO A 156 4.86 9.61 -24.34
N THR A 157 5.56 8.47 -24.42
CA THR A 157 5.76 7.68 -25.64
C THR A 157 5.05 6.33 -25.47
N ILE A 158 4.49 5.80 -26.55
CA ILE A 158 3.79 4.50 -26.56
C ILE A 158 4.64 3.35 -27.11
N HIS A 159 5.86 3.64 -27.57
CA HIS A 159 6.76 2.70 -28.24
C HIS A 159 7.81 2.10 -27.31
N PHE A 160 7.39 1.67 -26.11
CA PHE A 160 8.31 1.05 -25.14
C PHE A 160 8.12 -0.46 -25.07
N ASN A 161 9.23 -1.19 -25.21
CA ASN A 161 9.26 -2.64 -25.09
C ASN A 161 9.36 -3.08 -23.62
N ALA A 162 8.19 -3.16 -23.00
CA ALA A 162 7.93 -3.69 -21.66
C ALA A 162 8.67 -4.98 -21.33
N SER A 163 8.48 -5.98 -22.20
CA SER A 163 8.89 -7.35 -21.96
C SER A 163 10.40 -7.49 -21.96
N SER A 164 11.06 -6.84 -22.94
CA SER A 164 12.51 -6.81 -23.01
C SER A 164 13.10 -6.10 -21.78
N PHE A 165 12.56 -4.94 -21.41
CA PHE A 165 13.02 -4.20 -20.24
C PHE A 165 12.88 -5.03 -18.95
N ALA A 166 11.74 -5.71 -18.79
CA ALA A 166 11.49 -6.52 -17.60
C ALA A 166 12.48 -7.67 -17.44
N HIS A 167 12.79 -8.40 -18.51
CA HIS A 167 13.77 -9.49 -18.45
C HIS A 167 15.19 -9.04 -18.11
N HIS A 168 15.57 -7.80 -18.46
CA HIS A 168 16.91 -7.28 -18.19
C HIS A 168 17.05 -6.64 -16.80
N HIS A 169 15.95 -6.11 -16.24
CA HIS A 169 16.01 -5.26 -15.05
C HIS A 169 15.27 -5.80 -13.82
N PHE A 170 14.35 -6.75 -13.97
CA PHE A 170 13.60 -7.28 -12.82
C PHE A 170 14.01 -8.70 -12.43
N ASN A 171 14.14 -8.90 -11.13
CA ASN A 171 14.36 -10.21 -10.52
C ASN A 171 13.33 -10.43 -9.39
N PHE A 172 12.07 -10.65 -9.75
CA PHE A 172 10.97 -10.92 -8.81
C PHE A 172 10.51 -12.38 -8.88
N GLY A 173 9.97 -12.90 -7.78
CA GLY A 173 9.39 -14.24 -7.69
C GLY A 173 8.89 -14.53 -6.28
N PHE A 174 7.97 -15.48 -6.15
CA PHE A 174 7.54 -15.97 -4.84
C PHE A 174 8.57 -16.94 -4.28
N THR A 175 8.75 -16.96 -2.96
CA THR A 175 9.64 -17.93 -2.29
C THR A 175 8.96 -19.24 -1.93
N GLU A 176 7.65 -19.18 -1.70
CA GLU A 176 6.83 -20.32 -1.30
C GLU A 176 5.33 -20.03 -1.53
N PHE A 177 4.52 -21.08 -1.49
CA PHE A 177 3.06 -21.00 -1.59
C PHE A 177 2.41 -21.37 -0.24
N TRP A 178 2.26 -20.38 0.64
CA TRP A 178 1.64 -20.60 1.95
C TRP A 178 0.15 -20.98 1.92
N PRO A 179 -0.71 -20.37 1.06
CA PRO A 179 -2.16 -20.56 1.22
C PRO A 179 -2.69 -21.83 0.54
N CYS A 180 -1.91 -22.50 -0.31
CA CYS A 180 -2.33 -23.74 -0.95
C CYS A 180 -1.19 -24.50 -1.63
N GLU A 181 -1.18 -25.82 -1.46
CA GLU A 181 -0.33 -26.76 -2.19
C GLU A 181 -0.64 -26.71 -3.71
N PRO A 182 0.36 -26.57 -4.59
CA PRO A 182 0.14 -26.46 -6.05
C PRO A 182 -0.66 -27.62 -6.66
N SER A 183 -0.59 -28.83 -6.10
CA SER A 183 -1.37 -30.00 -6.55
C SER A 183 -2.88 -29.82 -6.39
N HIS A 184 -3.31 -29.02 -5.41
CA HIS A 184 -4.72 -28.76 -5.10
C HIS A 184 -5.18 -27.37 -5.59
N CYS A 185 -4.26 -26.56 -6.14
CA CYS A 185 -4.52 -25.22 -6.61
C CYS A 185 -4.05 -25.01 -8.05
N PRO A 186 -4.77 -25.57 -9.04
CA PRO A 186 -4.41 -25.48 -10.45
C PRO A 186 -4.40 -24.05 -10.99
N PHE A 187 -4.96 -23.08 -10.26
CA PHE A 187 -4.89 -21.67 -10.62
C PHE A 187 -3.47 -21.07 -10.52
N TYR A 188 -2.54 -21.73 -9.82
CA TYR A 188 -1.13 -21.34 -9.78
C TYR A 188 -0.30 -21.90 -10.94
N ASN A 189 -0.81 -22.90 -11.67
CA ASN A 189 -0.10 -23.53 -12.78
C ASN A 189 0.18 -22.51 -13.90
N GLY A 190 1.46 -22.37 -14.25
CA GLY A 190 1.91 -21.46 -15.32
C GLY A 190 1.87 -19.97 -14.97
N VAL A 191 1.44 -19.61 -13.76
CA VAL A 191 1.36 -18.21 -13.30
C VAL A 191 2.57 -17.85 -12.44
N LEU A 192 3.10 -18.78 -11.64
CA LEU A 192 4.07 -18.48 -10.60
C LEU A 192 5.33 -19.35 -10.67
N GLY A 193 6.47 -18.73 -10.94
CA GLY A 193 7.78 -19.31 -10.71
C GLY A 193 8.23 -19.09 -9.26
N VAL A 194 8.61 -20.16 -8.59
CA VAL A 194 9.20 -20.08 -7.24
C VAL A 194 10.69 -19.79 -7.37
N LYS A 195 11.18 -18.85 -6.56
CA LYS A 195 12.61 -18.55 -6.40
C LYS A 195 13.06 -18.94 -5.00
N PRO A 196 14.31 -19.37 -4.81
CA PRO A 196 14.81 -19.64 -3.46
C PRO A 196 14.76 -18.35 -2.61
N PRO A 197 14.44 -18.46 -1.30
CA PRO A 197 14.50 -17.31 -0.41
C PRO A 197 15.93 -16.78 -0.33
N ILE A 198 16.06 -15.45 -0.30
CA ILE A 198 17.33 -14.74 -0.17
C ILE A 198 17.35 -13.90 1.11
N SER A 199 18.50 -13.82 1.77
CA SER A 199 18.65 -13.04 3.00
C SER A 199 18.47 -11.54 2.75
N LEU A 200 18.09 -10.79 3.78
CA LEU A 200 17.92 -9.35 3.68
C LEU A 200 19.20 -8.64 3.19
N THR A 201 20.37 -9.09 3.65
CA THR A 201 21.67 -8.56 3.21
C THR A 201 21.89 -8.74 1.71
N GLU A 202 21.46 -9.87 1.13
CA GLU A 202 21.54 -10.09 -0.32
C GLU A 202 20.52 -9.22 -1.08
N GLN A 203 19.31 -9.06 -0.54
CA GLN A 203 18.31 -8.16 -1.13
C GLN A 203 18.84 -6.72 -1.24
N LEU A 204 19.48 -6.22 -0.18
CA LEU A 204 20.05 -4.87 -0.12
C LEU A 204 21.22 -4.62 -1.09
N LYS A 205 21.74 -5.64 -1.79
CA LYS A 205 22.67 -5.43 -2.92
C LYS A 205 21.98 -4.84 -4.14
N SER A 206 20.66 -5.01 -4.25
CA SER A 206 19.86 -4.43 -5.32
C SER A 206 19.64 -2.93 -5.09
N LYS A 207 19.69 -2.15 -6.17
CA LYS A 207 19.53 -0.69 -6.09
C LYS A 207 18.09 -0.25 -5.81
N TYR A 208 17.13 -1.01 -6.30
CA TYR A 208 15.70 -0.73 -6.17
C TYR A 208 15.03 -1.93 -5.50
N LEU A 209 14.28 -1.66 -4.43
CA LEU A 209 13.49 -2.63 -3.69
C LEU A 209 12.03 -2.21 -3.80
N VAL A 210 11.17 -3.16 -4.16
CA VAL A 210 9.72 -2.93 -4.24
C VAL A 210 9.09 -3.57 -3.03
N ASP A 211 8.36 -2.74 -2.29
CA ASP A 211 7.44 -3.20 -1.27
C ASP A 211 6.01 -3.19 -1.84
N ALA A 212 5.28 -4.27 -1.61
CA ALA A 212 3.98 -4.56 -2.23
C ALA A 212 3.01 -5.14 -1.20
N THR A 213 2.46 -4.23 -0.40
CA THR A 213 1.46 -4.52 0.62
C THR A 213 0.16 -3.76 0.32
N ILE A 214 -0.97 -4.35 0.74
CA ILE A 214 -2.30 -3.72 0.73
C ILE A 214 -2.76 -3.38 2.15
N PHE A 215 -1.96 -3.75 3.16
CA PHE A 215 -2.27 -3.53 4.56
C PHE A 215 -1.51 -2.32 5.07
N ARG A 216 -2.07 -1.65 6.08
CA ARG A 216 -1.34 -0.65 6.84
C ARG A 216 -0.26 -1.32 7.67
N GLU A 217 0.93 -0.77 7.62
CA GLU A 217 2.07 -1.27 8.35
C GLU A 217 2.48 -0.28 9.43
N TRP A 218 3.11 -0.79 10.49
CA TRP A 218 3.47 0.01 11.67
C TRP A 218 4.41 1.18 11.34
N HIS A 219 5.16 1.07 10.26
CA HIS A 219 6.16 2.04 9.83
C HIS A 219 5.65 3.03 8.77
N ASP A 220 4.42 2.88 8.27
CA ASP A 220 3.84 3.78 7.26
C ASP A 220 3.86 5.25 7.71
N SER A 221 3.56 5.49 8.99
CA SER A 221 3.57 6.84 9.59
C SER A 221 4.96 7.46 9.71
N ARG A 222 6.03 6.67 9.49
CA ARG A 222 7.44 7.07 9.60
C ARG A 222 8.11 7.22 8.24
N LEU A 223 7.51 6.66 7.18
CA LEU A 223 7.95 6.82 5.80
C LEU A 223 7.23 8.00 5.13
N PHE A 224 7.99 8.87 4.49
CA PHE A 224 7.44 10.00 3.74
C PHE A 224 7.72 9.79 2.25
N ALA A 225 6.66 9.86 1.45
CA ALA A 225 6.75 9.74 -0.01
C ALA A 225 7.67 10.80 -0.61
N CYS A 226 8.42 10.41 -1.65
CA CYS A 226 9.43 11.21 -2.34
C CYS A 226 10.59 11.72 -1.47
N ARG A 227 10.67 11.27 -0.21
CA ARG A 227 11.76 11.59 0.72
C ARG A 227 12.46 10.33 1.22
N HIS A 228 11.70 9.31 1.59
CA HIS A 228 12.21 8.04 2.09
C HIS A 228 11.94 6.88 1.13
N VAL A 229 10.83 6.96 0.39
CA VAL A 229 10.37 5.94 -0.56
C VAL A 229 9.73 6.62 -1.77
N VAL A 230 9.72 5.94 -2.90
CA VAL A 230 9.02 6.42 -4.10
C VAL A 230 7.66 5.74 -4.17
N PRO A 231 6.55 6.49 -4.17
CA PRO A 231 5.21 5.91 -4.13
C PRO A 231 4.88 5.18 -5.44
N LEU A 232 4.32 3.98 -5.30
CA LEU A 232 3.68 3.21 -6.37
C LEU A 232 2.18 3.09 -6.03
N ASP A 233 1.32 3.17 -7.05
CA ASP A 233 -0.13 3.15 -6.87
C ASP A 233 -0.65 1.71 -6.70
N ASN A 234 -0.75 1.17 -5.48
CA ASN A 234 -1.10 -0.24 -5.18
C ASN A 234 -2.55 -0.67 -5.43
N ARG A 235 -3.31 0.10 -6.20
CA ARG A 235 -4.73 -0.19 -6.41
C ARG A 235 -4.95 -1.39 -7.31
N VAL A 236 -5.99 -2.12 -6.95
CA VAL A 236 -6.39 -3.41 -7.52
C VAL A 236 -7.13 -3.35 -8.88
N PRO A 237 -7.65 -2.22 -9.42
CA PRO A 237 -8.34 -2.27 -10.70
C PRO A 237 -7.36 -2.37 -11.90
N LEU A 238 -7.10 -3.63 -12.24
CA LEU A 238 -7.03 -4.30 -13.55
C LEU A 238 -6.40 -3.71 -14.83
N ASP A 239 -6.06 -2.42 -14.99
CA ASP A 239 -5.51 -1.94 -16.28
C ASP A 239 -4.27 -1.03 -16.21
N ASN A 240 -4.10 -0.21 -15.18
CA ASN A 240 -3.08 0.86 -15.18
C ASN A 240 -1.85 0.67 -14.28
N TRP A 241 -1.84 -0.27 -13.30
CA TRP A 241 -0.67 -0.53 -12.43
C TRP A 241 0.62 -0.74 -13.23
N TYR A 242 0.48 -1.36 -14.40
CA TYR A 242 1.58 -1.57 -15.34
C TYR A 242 2.28 -0.23 -15.65
N ASP A 243 1.53 0.82 -16.01
CA ASP A 243 2.10 2.03 -16.57
C ASP A 243 2.96 2.76 -15.53
N ASP A 244 2.54 2.73 -14.27
CA ASP A 244 3.26 3.37 -13.17
C ASP A 244 4.57 2.65 -12.85
N LEU A 245 4.55 1.31 -12.73
CA LEU A 245 5.76 0.55 -12.43
C LEU A 245 6.83 0.73 -13.52
N TYR A 246 6.46 0.58 -14.79
CA TYR A 246 7.41 0.71 -15.89
C TYR A 246 7.83 2.16 -16.12
N SER A 247 6.93 3.14 -15.98
CA SER A 247 7.30 4.56 -16.05
C SER A 247 8.30 4.94 -14.97
N LEU A 248 8.08 4.48 -13.73
CA LEU A 248 8.98 4.76 -12.62
C LEU A 248 10.35 4.12 -12.81
N MET A 249 10.37 2.86 -13.20
CA MET A 249 11.62 2.11 -13.38
C MET A 249 12.38 2.62 -14.60
N ALA A 250 11.71 2.91 -15.71
CA ALA A 250 12.34 3.54 -16.87
C ALA A 250 12.89 4.94 -16.55
N TYR A 251 12.24 5.71 -15.67
CA TYR A 251 12.74 7.02 -15.24
C TYR A 251 14.05 6.91 -14.45
N PHE A 252 14.14 6.00 -13.48
CA PHE A 252 15.36 5.86 -12.67
C PHE A 252 16.47 5.09 -13.40
N ILE A 253 16.15 3.98 -14.06
CA ILE A 253 17.12 3.11 -14.74
C ILE A 253 17.55 3.72 -16.08
N GLY A 254 16.65 4.42 -16.77
CA GLY A 254 16.83 4.86 -18.15
C GLY A 254 16.54 3.77 -19.17
N THR A 255 16.33 4.15 -20.44
CA THR A 255 16.04 3.23 -21.55
C THR A 255 17.23 2.95 -22.47
N GLY A 256 18.45 3.30 -22.05
CA GLY A 256 19.68 3.03 -22.81
C GLY A 256 20.21 4.26 -23.54
N LYS A 257 20.76 4.11 -24.76
CA LYS A 257 21.34 5.20 -25.58
C LYS A 257 20.44 5.52 -26.78
N LEU A 258 20.35 6.81 -27.14
CA LEU A 258 19.73 7.27 -28.39
C LEU A 258 20.33 6.54 -29.60
N SER A 259 19.53 5.75 -30.30
CA SER A 259 19.83 5.40 -31.69
C SER A 259 19.71 6.68 -32.52
N LYS A 260 20.67 6.96 -33.42
CA LYS A 260 20.68 8.19 -34.23
C LYS A 260 19.40 8.41 -35.06
N ASN A 261 18.58 7.37 -35.21
CA ASN A 261 17.34 7.38 -35.99
C ASN A 261 16.06 7.41 -35.12
N GLU A 262 16.16 7.25 -33.79
CA GLU A 262 15.02 7.22 -32.87
C GLU A 262 15.17 8.33 -31.82
N GLN A 263 14.66 9.53 -32.16
CA GLN A 263 14.58 10.65 -31.21
C GLN A 263 13.41 10.49 -30.22
N GLU A 264 12.51 9.53 -30.46
CA GLU A 264 11.35 9.26 -29.61
C GLU A 264 11.59 8.01 -28.76
N GLY A 265 11.31 8.09 -27.46
CA GLY A 265 11.46 6.95 -26.53
C GLY A 265 12.76 6.89 -25.71
N TYR A 266 13.63 7.89 -25.83
CA TYR A 266 14.81 8.01 -24.96
C TYR A 266 14.45 8.58 -23.58
N MET A 267 14.85 7.87 -22.53
CA MET A 267 14.80 8.34 -21.14
C MET A 267 16.20 8.21 -20.53
N PRO A 268 16.85 9.32 -20.12
CA PRO A 268 18.09 9.22 -19.36
C PRO A 268 17.83 8.65 -17.96
N SER A 269 18.86 8.04 -17.38
CA SER A 269 18.81 7.56 -16.00
C SER A 269 18.86 8.73 -15.01
N HIS A 270 18.00 8.68 -13.99
CA HIS A 270 17.91 9.64 -12.88
C HIS A 270 18.57 9.08 -11.59
N ASP A 271 19.82 8.66 -11.74
CA ASP A 271 20.61 8.04 -10.70
C ASP A 271 20.92 8.97 -9.52
N PHE A 272 21.04 10.27 -9.79
CA PHE A 272 21.31 11.28 -8.78
C PHE A 272 20.12 11.43 -7.83
N GLU A 273 18.92 11.54 -8.38
CA GLU A 273 17.65 11.64 -7.67
C GLU A 273 17.41 10.38 -6.84
N ALA A 274 17.61 9.20 -7.42
CA ALA A 274 17.50 7.93 -6.71
C ALA A 274 18.47 7.87 -5.51
N ARG A 275 19.73 8.28 -5.70
CA ARG A 275 20.73 8.31 -4.62
C ARG A 275 20.38 9.30 -3.53
N MET A 276 19.83 10.46 -3.89
CA MET A 276 19.39 11.48 -2.94
C MET A 276 18.30 10.92 -2.03
N ILE A 277 17.25 10.33 -2.60
CA ILE A 277 16.14 9.74 -1.84
C ILE A 277 16.65 8.62 -0.92
N ALA A 278 17.49 7.72 -1.45
CA ALA A 278 18.05 6.61 -0.66
C ALA A 278 18.91 7.10 0.51
N SER A 279 19.72 8.15 0.29
CA SER A 279 20.58 8.72 1.34
C SER A 279 19.75 9.43 2.41
N GLN A 280 18.74 10.21 2.02
CA GLN A 280 17.82 10.85 2.97
C GLN A 280 17.04 9.82 3.79
N SER A 281 16.56 8.74 3.17
CA SER A 281 15.91 7.61 3.82
C SER A 281 16.82 6.99 4.89
N ARG A 282 18.05 6.66 4.52
CA ARG A 282 19.05 6.07 5.42
C ARG A 282 19.39 6.99 6.58
N ASP A 283 19.61 8.28 6.31
CA ASP A 283 20.00 9.25 7.34
C ASP A 283 18.86 9.55 8.30
N ARG A 284 17.60 9.47 7.84
CA ARG A 284 16.43 9.54 8.72
C ARG A 284 16.31 8.28 9.58
N ALA A 285 16.40 7.09 8.98
CA ALA A 285 16.26 5.82 9.70
C ALA A 285 17.26 5.75 10.87
N LYS A 286 18.52 6.14 10.65
CA LYS A 286 19.55 6.22 11.70
C LYS A 286 19.24 7.15 12.87
N LYS A 287 18.32 8.10 12.69
CA LYS A 287 17.95 9.09 13.71
C LYS A 287 16.68 8.73 14.49
N VAL A 288 15.80 7.91 13.93
CA VAL A 288 14.43 7.69 14.47
C VAL A 288 14.07 6.23 14.68
N LEU A 289 14.96 5.31 14.31
CA LEU A 289 14.82 3.86 14.49
C LEU A 289 16.11 3.30 15.11
N ARG A 290 16.67 4.00 16.10
CA ARG A 290 17.80 3.46 16.85
C ARG A 290 17.30 2.43 17.87
N ASP A 291 18.20 1.59 18.35
CA ASP A 291 17.85 0.57 19.33
C ASP A 291 17.28 1.22 20.61
N GLU A 292 17.84 2.37 21.04
CA GLU A 292 17.33 3.10 22.20
C GLU A 292 15.92 3.67 21.98
N ASP A 293 15.58 4.06 20.74
CA ASP A 293 14.25 4.57 20.41
C ASP A 293 13.19 3.45 20.55
N ILE A 294 13.56 2.20 20.22
CA ILE A 294 12.67 1.03 20.35
C ILE A 294 12.48 0.67 21.82
N GLU A 295 13.55 0.68 22.62
CA GLU A 295 13.47 0.41 24.06
C GLU A 295 12.56 1.40 24.78
N VAL A 296 12.75 2.71 24.53
CA VAL A 296 11.91 3.76 25.11
C VAL A 296 10.46 3.63 24.63
N TYR A 297 10.25 3.34 23.35
CA TYR A 297 8.90 3.12 22.81
C TYR A 297 8.18 1.96 23.52
N MET A 298 8.86 0.82 23.70
CA MET A 298 8.28 -0.36 24.37
C MET A 298 8.01 -0.08 25.85
N LEU A 299 8.90 0.63 26.54
CA LEU A 299 8.67 1.04 27.93
C LEU A 299 7.42 1.94 28.05
N LEU A 300 7.32 2.99 27.24
CA LEU A 300 6.16 3.89 27.25
C LEU A 300 4.87 3.15 26.91
N LEU A 301 4.91 2.25 25.91
CA LEU A 301 3.76 1.43 25.55
C LEU A 301 3.27 0.57 26.72
N LEU A 302 4.19 -0.07 27.45
CA LEU A 302 3.85 -0.91 28.60
C LEU A 302 3.33 -0.10 29.80
N LEU A 303 3.86 1.11 30.01
CA LEU A 303 3.37 2.03 31.06
C LEU A 303 1.95 2.51 30.74
N GLU A 304 1.69 2.95 29.52
CA GLU A 304 0.35 3.37 29.08
C GLU A 304 -0.63 2.20 29.12
N TYR A 305 -0.19 1.00 28.69
CA TYR A 305 -1.02 -0.20 28.78
C TYR A 305 -1.37 -0.53 30.24
N GLY A 306 -0.41 -0.43 31.16
CA GLY A 306 -0.66 -0.61 32.59
C GLY A 306 -1.64 0.43 33.15
N TRP A 307 -1.52 1.70 32.72
CA TRP A 307 -2.44 2.76 33.12
C TRP A 307 -3.86 2.55 32.62
N VAL A 308 -4.03 2.13 31.36
CA VAL A 308 -5.36 1.83 30.79
C VAL A 308 -6.06 0.66 31.49
N LEU A 309 -5.28 -0.32 31.97
CA LEU A 309 -5.80 -1.47 32.72
C LEU A 309 -6.12 -1.18 34.19
N ASP A 310 -5.65 -0.07 34.76
CA ASP A 310 -5.90 0.24 36.16
C ASP A 310 -7.35 0.70 36.37
N ASP A 311 -8.09 0.00 37.23
CA ASP A 311 -9.47 0.35 37.57
C ASP A 311 -9.58 1.76 38.18
N ASN A 312 -8.50 2.26 38.80
CA ASN A 312 -8.42 3.59 39.39
C ASN A 312 -7.84 4.64 38.42
N ARG A 313 -7.71 4.35 37.11
CA ARG A 313 -7.11 5.27 36.12
C ARG A 313 -7.65 6.70 36.15
N ASP A 314 -8.95 6.85 36.46
CA ASP A 314 -9.64 8.15 36.52
C ASP A 314 -9.19 9.00 37.74
N THR A 315 -8.44 8.41 38.68
CA THR A 315 -7.86 9.08 39.86
C THR A 315 -6.35 9.21 39.80
N ILE A 316 -5.69 8.49 38.89
CA ILE A 316 -4.24 8.54 38.66
C ILE A 316 -3.97 9.64 37.63
N GLU A 317 -4.16 10.88 38.05
CA GLU A 317 -3.78 12.05 37.26
C GLU A 317 -2.39 12.56 37.66
N TYR A 318 -1.63 12.98 36.65
CA TYR A 318 -0.44 13.78 36.88
C TYR A 318 -0.83 15.13 37.48
N MET A 319 -0.66 15.31 38.79
CA MET A 319 -1.03 16.54 39.52
C MET A 319 -0.13 17.76 39.23
N GLY A 320 0.82 17.65 38.29
CA GLY A 320 1.68 18.76 37.89
C GLY A 320 1.08 19.56 36.74
N ASP A 321 1.27 20.88 36.74
CA ASP A 321 0.90 21.77 35.62
C ASP A 321 1.81 21.61 34.38
N GLY A 322 2.83 20.75 34.48
CA GLY A 322 3.84 20.50 33.46
C GLY A 322 4.99 21.52 33.44
N GLY A 323 5.00 22.52 34.33
CA GLY A 323 6.07 23.54 34.43
C GLY A 323 7.41 22.98 34.94
N GLU A 324 7.39 21.83 35.61
CA GLU A 324 8.58 21.05 36.00
C GLU A 324 9.47 20.71 34.79
N LEU A 325 8.86 20.49 33.61
CA LEU A 325 9.56 20.15 32.37
C LEU A 325 10.21 21.38 31.70
N ASP A 326 9.76 22.60 32.00
CA ASP A 326 10.32 23.82 31.42
C ASP A 326 11.77 24.05 31.90
N ARG A 327 12.13 23.58 33.10
CA ARG A 327 13.51 23.61 33.60
C ARG A 327 14.45 22.70 32.82
N PHE A 328 13.96 21.61 32.24
CA PHE A 328 14.76 20.66 31.47
C PHE A 328 14.98 21.12 30.02
N VAL A 329 14.05 21.88 29.44
CA VAL A 329 14.16 22.42 28.07
C VAL A 329 15.12 23.61 28.00
N LEU A 330 15.30 24.35 29.10
CA LEU A 330 16.18 25.53 29.16
C LEU A 330 17.67 25.20 29.34
N HIS A 331 18.05 23.92 29.42
CA HIS A 331 19.45 23.49 29.63
C HIS A 331 20.01 22.60 28.51
N TYR A 332 19.30 22.49 27.37
CA TYR A 332 19.77 21.79 26.17
C TYR A 332 19.60 22.65 24.91
#